data_AF-A0AA95NC82-F1
#
_entry.id   AF-A0AA95NC82-F1
#
_cell.length_a   1.000
_cell.length_b   1.000
_cell.length_c   1.000
_cell.angle_alpha   90.00
_cell.angle_beta   90.00
_cell.angle_gamma   90.00
#
_symmetry.space_group_name_H-M   'P 1'
#
loop_
_entity.id
_entity.type
_entity.pdbx_description
1 polymer ?
#
loop_
_entity_poly.entity_id
_entity_poly.type
_entity_poly.pdbx_seq_one_letter_code
_entity_poly.pdbx_strand_id
1 'polypeptide(L)'
;MSKTNSALAVAKRELRAAERYHDAMAKCNSFEDVDIEWRGFLVSIEKVWKKIERAGVAINQGEFSQFQKPFKERKKSDQLLSYILHARNSDEHSVQEVTDYLNNYSAIPIGIMQRSMGRPDVFVPVNPAGRPMAQMDIKFELLDVVDRGITYRPPWGNCVSGPISPMEAAREALVFYREYMSSFEEWFTT
;
A
#
# COMPACT_ATOMS: atom_id res chain seq x y z
N MET A 1 15.52 -29.12 -13.97
CA MET A 1 15.25 -27.67 -13.91
C MET A 1 16.22 -27.04 -12.92
N SER A 2 17.01 -26.05 -13.33
CA SER A 2 17.94 -25.34 -12.42
C SER A 2 17.17 -24.73 -11.24
N LYS A 3 17.76 -24.74 -10.03
CA LYS A 3 17.20 -24.12 -8.81
C LYS A 3 16.82 -22.65 -9.03
N THR A 4 17.52 -21.96 -9.92
CA THR A 4 17.25 -20.59 -10.35
C THR A 4 15.86 -20.41 -10.98
N ASN A 5 15.52 -21.28 -11.95
CA ASN A 5 14.20 -21.26 -12.59
C ASN A 5 13.07 -21.56 -11.60
N SER A 6 13.35 -22.37 -10.57
CA SER A 6 12.38 -22.62 -9.51
C SER A 6 12.15 -21.39 -8.62
N ALA A 7 13.19 -20.63 -8.29
CA ALA A 7 13.05 -19.44 -7.43
C ALA A 7 12.30 -18.30 -8.14
N LEU A 8 12.62 -18.04 -9.41
CA LEU A 8 11.92 -17.04 -10.22
C LEU A 8 10.47 -17.43 -10.49
N ALA A 9 10.19 -18.71 -10.79
CA ALA A 9 8.82 -19.18 -10.94
C ALA A 9 8.00 -19.07 -9.64
N VAL A 10 8.63 -19.23 -8.48
CA VAL A 10 7.99 -18.94 -7.19
C VAL A 10 7.74 -17.44 -7.05
N ALA A 11 8.72 -16.58 -7.35
CA ALA A 11 8.54 -15.13 -7.29
C ALA A 11 7.34 -14.65 -8.12
N LYS A 12 7.18 -15.16 -9.35
CA LYS A 12 6.02 -14.86 -10.21
C LYS A 12 4.69 -15.29 -9.60
N ARG A 13 4.66 -16.45 -8.93
CA ARG A 13 3.46 -16.92 -8.23
C ARG A 13 3.12 -16.04 -7.04
N GLU A 14 4.12 -15.59 -6.29
CA GLU A 14 3.91 -14.67 -5.16
C GLU A 14 3.46 -13.29 -5.65
N LEU A 15 3.95 -12.79 -6.79
CA LEU A 15 3.46 -11.54 -7.39
C LEU A 15 1.98 -11.67 -7.79
N ARG A 16 1.60 -12.77 -8.46
CA ARG A 16 0.19 -13.05 -8.77
C ARG A 16 -0.67 -13.22 -7.51
N ALA A 17 -0.10 -13.76 -6.43
CA ALA A 17 -0.80 -13.85 -5.16
C ALA A 17 -1.06 -12.46 -4.58
N ALA A 18 -0.04 -11.59 -4.55
CA ALA A 18 -0.19 -10.20 -4.12
C ALA A 18 -1.24 -9.44 -4.95
N GLU A 19 -1.28 -9.63 -6.27
CA GLU A 19 -2.33 -9.06 -7.13
C GLU A 19 -3.73 -9.56 -6.77
N ARG A 20 -3.87 -10.86 -6.44
CA ARG A 20 -5.15 -11.42 -6.00
C ARG A 20 -5.61 -10.84 -4.67
N TYR A 21 -4.70 -10.70 -3.70
CA TYR A 21 -5.00 -10.07 -2.41
C TYR A 21 -5.45 -8.62 -2.61
N HIS A 22 -4.80 -7.86 -3.50
CA HIS A 22 -5.23 -6.52 -3.89
C HIS A 22 -6.66 -6.50 -4.46
N ASP A 23 -6.96 -7.40 -5.40
CA ASP A 23 -8.28 -7.45 -6.04
C ASP A 23 -9.37 -8.00 -5.11
N ALA A 24 -9.00 -8.81 -4.11
CA ALA A 24 -9.89 -9.34 -3.10
C ALA A 24 -10.28 -8.26 -2.08
N MET A 25 -9.34 -7.41 -1.65
CA MET A 25 -9.63 -6.26 -0.77
C MET A 25 -10.78 -5.39 -1.32
N ALA A 26 -10.84 -5.18 -2.64
CA ALA A 26 -11.91 -4.40 -3.29
C ALA A 26 -13.31 -5.07 -3.25
N LYS A 27 -13.39 -6.36 -2.91
CA LYS A 27 -14.63 -7.16 -2.90
C LYS A 27 -15.08 -7.51 -1.47
N CYS A 28 -14.25 -7.25 -0.48
CA CYS A 28 -14.56 -7.47 0.92
C CYS A 28 -15.67 -6.53 1.38
N ASN A 29 -16.56 -7.03 2.24
CA ASN A 29 -17.66 -6.25 2.81
C ASN A 29 -17.46 -5.98 4.31
N SER A 30 -16.35 -6.46 4.90
CA SER A 30 -16.01 -6.33 6.31
C SER A 30 -14.56 -5.87 6.48
N PHE A 31 -14.24 -5.31 7.63
CA PHE A 31 -12.88 -4.91 7.99
C PHE A 31 -11.98 -6.11 8.15
N GLU A 32 -12.48 -7.14 8.82
CA GLU A 32 -11.74 -8.35 9.12
C GLU A 32 -11.28 -9.02 7.83
N ASP A 33 -12.16 -9.06 6.82
CA ASP A 33 -11.79 -9.59 5.51
C ASP A 33 -10.72 -8.71 4.83
N VAL A 34 -10.84 -7.38 4.89
CA VAL A 34 -9.82 -6.47 4.31
C VAL A 34 -8.48 -6.60 5.02
N ASP A 35 -8.45 -6.69 6.35
CA ASP A 35 -7.23 -6.87 7.14
C ASP A 35 -6.54 -8.20 6.79
N ILE A 36 -7.31 -9.29 6.67
CA ILE A 36 -6.79 -10.60 6.23
C ILE A 36 -6.15 -10.49 4.85
N GLU A 37 -6.85 -9.89 3.89
CA GLU A 37 -6.34 -9.76 2.52
C GLU A 37 -5.13 -8.82 2.46
N TRP A 38 -5.12 -7.72 3.24
CA TRP A 38 -3.98 -6.80 3.35
C TRP A 38 -2.73 -7.48 3.93
N ARG A 39 -2.87 -8.27 4.99
CA ARG A 39 -1.76 -9.05 5.58
C ARG A 39 -1.24 -10.10 4.59
N GLY A 40 -2.16 -10.76 3.88
CA GLY A 40 -1.84 -11.67 2.77
C GLY A 40 -1.03 -10.98 1.68
N PHE A 41 -1.39 -9.74 1.32
CA PHE A 41 -0.64 -8.89 0.40
C PHE A 41 0.77 -8.59 0.91
N LEU A 42 0.91 -8.08 2.14
CA LEU A 42 2.20 -7.71 2.76
C LEU A 42 3.19 -8.89 2.78
N VAL A 43 2.70 -10.08 3.14
CA VAL A 43 3.52 -11.30 3.14
C VAL A 43 3.92 -11.70 1.73
N SER A 44 2.99 -11.70 0.78
CA SER A 44 3.23 -12.13 -0.60
C SER A 44 4.22 -11.21 -1.32
N ILE A 45 4.07 -9.89 -1.15
CA ILE A 45 4.91 -8.91 -1.85
C ILE A 45 6.37 -8.95 -1.36
N GLU A 46 6.60 -9.19 -0.06
CA GLU A 46 7.95 -9.38 0.44
C GLU A 46 8.57 -10.69 -0.04
N LYS A 47 7.77 -11.76 -0.18
CA LYS A 47 8.27 -13.01 -0.77
C LYS A 47 8.75 -12.79 -2.20
N VAL A 48 8.13 -11.91 -2.98
CA VAL A 48 8.65 -11.54 -4.32
C VAL A 48 10.09 -11.04 -4.21
N TRP A 49 10.37 -10.07 -3.34
CA TRP A 49 11.72 -9.55 -3.09
C TRP A 49 12.70 -10.68 -2.75
N LYS A 50 12.39 -11.47 -1.72
CA LYS A 50 13.27 -12.54 -1.20
C LYS A 50 13.53 -13.63 -2.25
N LYS A 51 12.56 -13.91 -3.13
CA LYS A 51 12.69 -14.97 -4.15
C LYS A 51 13.48 -14.49 -5.36
N ILE A 52 13.29 -13.24 -5.80
CA ILE A 52 14.15 -12.63 -6.83
C ILE A 52 15.58 -12.54 -6.32
N GLU A 53 15.79 -12.11 -5.08
CA GLU A 53 17.12 -12.05 -4.47
C GLU A 53 17.83 -13.41 -4.47
N ARG A 54 17.14 -14.47 -4.04
CA ARG A 54 17.67 -15.84 -4.09
C ARG A 54 17.97 -16.30 -5.52
N ALA A 55 17.13 -15.92 -6.49
CA ALA A 55 17.36 -16.26 -7.89
C ALA A 55 18.61 -15.54 -8.42
N GLY A 56 18.71 -14.23 -8.22
CA GLY A 56 19.81 -13.41 -8.71
C GLY A 56 21.16 -13.77 -8.09
N VAL A 57 21.21 -13.98 -6.77
CA VAL A 57 22.44 -14.44 -6.09
C VAL A 57 22.89 -15.81 -6.62
N ALA A 58 21.95 -16.70 -6.98
CA ALA A 58 22.26 -18.00 -7.55
C ALA A 58 22.73 -17.95 -9.02
N ILE A 59 22.44 -16.86 -9.75
CA ILE A 59 22.93 -16.62 -11.12
C ILE A 59 24.34 -16.05 -11.04
N ASN A 60 24.46 -14.85 -10.48
CA ASN A 60 25.70 -14.11 -10.38
C ASN A 60 25.57 -13.07 -9.26
N GLN A 61 26.17 -13.36 -8.10
CA GLN A 61 26.09 -12.46 -6.94
C GLN A 61 26.66 -11.05 -7.21
N GLY A 62 27.76 -10.95 -7.98
CA GLY A 62 28.41 -9.66 -8.24
C GLY A 62 27.55 -8.76 -9.11
N GLU A 63 27.05 -9.30 -10.21
CA GLU A 63 26.15 -8.60 -11.12
C GLU A 63 24.78 -8.31 -10.49
N PHE A 64 24.23 -9.27 -9.74
CA PHE A 64 22.98 -9.05 -9.00
C PHE A 64 23.11 -7.93 -7.98
N SER A 65 24.26 -7.79 -7.31
CA SER A 65 24.49 -6.69 -6.37
C SER A 65 24.43 -5.32 -7.07
N GLN A 66 24.90 -5.22 -8.31
CA GLN A 66 24.83 -3.99 -9.11
C GLN A 66 23.39 -3.70 -9.54
N PHE A 67 22.68 -4.73 -10.03
CA PHE A 67 21.26 -4.64 -10.40
C PHE A 67 20.36 -4.27 -9.22
N GLN A 68 20.54 -4.90 -8.06
CA GLN A 68 19.66 -4.72 -6.90
C GLN A 68 19.86 -3.36 -6.22
N LYS A 69 21.05 -2.75 -6.34
CA LYS A 69 21.41 -1.49 -5.67
C LYS A 69 20.38 -0.37 -5.88
N PRO A 70 20.03 0.06 -7.12
CA PRO A 70 19.05 1.13 -7.33
C PRO A 70 17.67 0.80 -6.75
N PHE A 71 17.20 -0.45 -6.89
CA PHE A 71 15.91 -0.86 -6.32
C PHE A 71 15.91 -0.88 -4.79
N LYS A 72 17.02 -1.29 -4.17
CA LYS A 72 17.19 -1.29 -2.71
C LYS A 72 17.26 0.13 -2.16
N GLU A 73 17.93 1.04 -2.87
CA GLU A 73 17.95 2.47 -2.55
C GLU A 73 16.55 3.06 -2.63
N ARG A 74 15.82 2.83 -3.74
CA ARG A 74 14.43 3.27 -3.90
C ARG A 74 13.51 2.71 -2.83
N LYS A 75 13.57 1.41 -2.50
CA LYS A 75 12.76 0.79 -1.44
C LYS A 75 13.00 1.44 -0.07
N LYS A 76 14.21 1.98 0.17
CA LYS A 76 14.57 2.65 1.42
C LYS A 76 14.19 4.14 1.43
N SER A 77 14.36 4.84 0.31
CA SER A 77 14.07 6.28 0.22
C SER A 77 12.59 6.57 0.01
N ASP A 78 11.87 5.66 -0.64
CA ASP A 78 10.43 5.75 -0.83
C ASP A 78 9.71 5.43 0.48
N GLN A 79 8.97 6.41 0.98
CA GLN A 79 8.27 6.30 2.26
C GLN A 79 7.19 5.21 2.25
N LEU A 80 6.51 4.99 1.12
CA LEU A 80 5.50 3.94 0.99
C LEU A 80 6.15 2.55 1.06
N LEU A 81 7.19 2.33 0.25
CA LEU A 81 7.87 1.04 0.20
C LEU A 81 8.58 0.71 1.51
N SER A 82 9.12 1.72 2.18
CA SER A 82 9.67 1.59 3.53
C SER A 82 8.56 1.21 4.51
N TYR A 83 7.43 1.94 4.52
CA TYR A 83 6.29 1.61 5.37
C TYR A 83 5.83 0.16 5.19
N ILE A 84 5.61 -0.30 3.96
CA ILE A 84 5.14 -1.66 3.66
C ILE A 84 6.07 -2.74 4.21
N LEU A 85 7.40 -2.53 4.10
CA LEU A 85 8.38 -3.45 4.67
C LEU A 85 8.25 -3.55 6.19
N HIS A 86 8.07 -2.41 6.86
CA HIS A 86 7.97 -2.34 8.31
C HIS A 86 6.60 -2.80 8.82
N ALA A 87 5.52 -2.54 8.07
CA ALA A 87 4.19 -3.09 8.28
C ALA A 87 4.21 -4.62 8.29
N ARG A 88 4.87 -5.25 7.32
CA ARG A 88 5.07 -6.71 7.30
C ARG A 88 5.88 -7.19 8.50
N ASN A 89 6.98 -6.51 8.84
CA ASN A 89 7.81 -6.93 9.97
C ASN A 89 7.05 -6.84 11.30
N SER A 90 6.24 -5.80 11.48
CA SER A 90 5.40 -5.65 12.66
C SER A 90 4.29 -6.69 12.69
N ASP A 91 3.65 -6.99 11.56
CA ASP A 91 2.66 -8.06 11.45
C ASP A 91 3.23 -9.45 11.82
N GLU A 92 4.42 -9.78 11.31
CA GLU A 92 5.08 -11.07 11.58
C GLU A 92 5.64 -11.18 13.02
N HIS A 93 5.89 -10.07 13.70
CA HIS A 93 6.64 -10.05 14.96
C HIS A 93 5.93 -9.35 16.13
N SER A 94 4.76 -8.77 15.93
CA SER A 94 3.96 -8.11 16.95
C SER A 94 2.48 -8.49 16.84
N VAL A 95 1.72 -8.34 17.93
CA VAL A 95 0.25 -8.49 17.95
C VAL A 95 -0.41 -7.12 17.68
N GLN A 96 0.21 -6.30 16.83
CA GLN A 96 -0.29 -4.95 16.52
C GLN A 96 -1.22 -5.01 15.31
N GLU A 97 -2.40 -4.42 15.43
CA GLU A 97 -3.28 -4.17 14.29
C GLU A 97 -2.58 -3.18 13.33
N VAL A 98 -2.59 -3.49 12.03
CA VAL A 98 -1.89 -2.72 10.99
C VAL A 98 -2.86 -1.80 10.24
N THR A 99 -4.15 -1.94 10.52
CA THR A 99 -5.26 -1.19 9.95
C THR A 99 -6.22 -0.79 11.09
N ASP A 100 -6.91 0.33 10.95
CA ASP A 100 -7.96 0.76 11.89
C ASP A 100 -9.19 1.24 11.11
N TYR A 101 -10.33 1.21 11.80
CA TYR A 101 -11.58 1.79 11.33
C TYR A 101 -11.55 3.31 11.44
N LEU A 102 -11.69 4.04 10.33
CA LEU A 102 -12.06 5.46 10.37
C LEU A 102 -13.55 5.59 10.72
N ASN A 103 -13.87 5.53 12.01
CA ASN A 103 -15.19 5.93 12.48
C ASN A 103 -15.34 7.46 12.36
N ASN A 104 -16.35 7.90 11.61
CA ASN A 104 -16.85 9.28 11.52
C ASN A 104 -16.03 10.28 10.69
N TYR A 105 -16.02 10.11 9.37
CA TYR A 105 -16.03 11.29 8.50
C TYR A 105 -17.48 11.62 8.10
N SER A 106 -18.16 12.39 8.94
CA SER A 106 -19.23 13.26 8.44
C SER A 106 -18.55 14.47 7.79
N ALA A 107 -18.65 14.62 6.47
CA ALA A 107 -18.28 15.90 5.86
C ALA A 107 -19.20 16.98 6.45
N ILE A 108 -18.64 17.90 7.23
CA ILE A 108 -19.33 19.11 7.69
C ILE A 108 -19.72 19.88 6.41
N PRO A 109 -20.97 20.37 6.30
CA PRO A 109 -21.43 21.02 5.07
C PRO A 109 -20.53 22.21 4.73
N ILE A 110 -19.93 22.18 3.54
CA ILE A 110 -19.45 23.39 2.88
C ILE A 110 -20.69 24.27 2.68
N GLY A 111 -20.63 25.51 3.13
CA GLY A 111 -21.68 26.50 2.93
C GLY A 111 -21.14 27.69 2.15
N ILE A 112 -22.02 28.31 1.38
CA ILE A 112 -21.75 29.58 0.69
C ILE A 112 -22.39 30.71 1.50
N MET A 113 -21.63 31.78 1.70
CA MET A 113 -22.14 33.03 2.27
C MET A 113 -22.91 33.77 1.18
N GLN A 114 -24.24 33.80 1.28
CA GLN A 114 -25.06 34.59 0.38
C GLN A 114 -25.13 36.03 0.91
N ARG A 115 -24.47 36.94 0.19
CA ARG A 115 -24.52 38.39 0.48
C ARG A 115 -25.56 39.06 -0.41
N SER A 116 -26.34 39.97 0.17
CA SER A 116 -27.28 40.82 -0.56
C SER A 116 -27.25 42.22 0.03
N MET A 117 -27.16 43.25 -0.81
CA MET A 117 -27.03 44.64 -0.32
C MET A 117 -28.22 45.04 0.54
N GLY A 118 -27.94 45.56 1.74
CA GLY A 118 -28.95 46.02 2.71
C GLY A 118 -29.60 44.89 3.54
N ARG A 119 -29.12 43.65 3.45
CA ARG A 119 -29.57 42.52 4.27
C ARG A 119 -28.38 41.85 4.96
N PRO A 120 -28.58 41.25 6.15
CA PRO A 120 -27.51 40.51 6.82
C PRO A 120 -27.08 39.31 5.99
N ASP A 121 -25.78 38.99 6.04
CA ASP A 121 -25.21 37.82 5.39
C ASP A 121 -25.91 36.55 5.88
N VAL A 122 -26.32 35.68 4.95
CA VAL A 122 -26.98 34.41 5.26
C VAL A 122 -26.06 33.25 4.87
N PHE A 123 -25.72 32.42 5.84
CA PHE A 123 -25.03 31.15 5.59
C PHE A 123 -26.00 30.17 4.95
N VAL A 124 -25.74 29.75 3.71
CA VAL A 124 -26.53 28.75 3.00
C VAL A 124 -25.72 27.45 2.92
N PRO A 125 -26.11 26.39 3.64
CA PRO A 125 -25.46 25.09 3.49
C PRO A 125 -25.70 24.57 2.07
N VAL A 126 -24.64 24.13 1.37
CA VAL A 126 -24.73 23.53 0.03
C VAL A 126 -25.54 22.22 0.06
N ASN A 127 -25.69 21.65 1.26
CA ASN A 127 -26.50 20.47 1.52
C ASN A 127 -27.52 20.70 2.67
N PRO A 128 -28.67 21.31 2.38
CA PRO A 128 -29.67 21.64 3.39
C PRO A 128 -30.35 20.40 4.01
N ALA A 129 -30.19 19.21 3.43
CA ALA A 129 -30.77 17.98 3.92
C ALA A 129 -29.90 17.26 4.97
N GLY A 130 -28.67 17.72 5.22
CA GLY A 130 -27.74 17.10 6.19
C GLY A 130 -27.31 15.67 5.83
N ARG A 131 -27.58 15.20 4.61
CA ARG A 131 -27.27 13.81 4.19
C ARG A 131 -25.86 13.75 3.62
N PRO A 132 -24.96 12.86 4.05
CA PRO A 132 -23.62 12.75 3.47
C PRO A 132 -23.67 12.72 1.93
N MET A 133 -22.95 13.62 1.24
CA MET A 133 -22.94 13.67 -0.23
C MET A 133 -22.19 12.48 -0.87
N ALA A 134 -21.38 11.79 -0.07
CA ALA A 134 -20.80 10.51 -0.40
C ALA A 134 -20.77 9.68 0.88
N GLN A 135 -21.58 8.63 0.93
CA GLN A 135 -21.35 7.52 1.85
C GLN A 135 -20.17 6.74 1.25
N MET A 136 -19.00 6.87 1.85
CA MET A 136 -17.86 6.02 1.51
C MET A 136 -18.05 4.71 2.25
N ASP A 137 -18.32 3.63 1.51
CA ASP A 137 -18.75 2.38 2.11
C ASP A 137 -17.69 1.73 2.99
N ILE A 138 -16.39 2.00 2.81
CA ILE A 138 -15.40 1.67 3.83
C ILE A 138 -14.19 2.61 3.83
N LYS A 139 -13.90 3.23 4.98
CA LYS A 139 -12.71 4.07 5.22
C LYS A 139 -11.75 3.31 6.12
N PHE A 140 -10.79 2.63 5.50
CA PHE A 140 -9.66 2.02 6.21
C PHE A 140 -8.46 2.92 6.07
N GLU A 141 -7.74 3.15 7.17
CA GLU A 141 -6.46 3.83 7.13
C GLU A 141 -5.34 2.91 7.61
N LEU A 142 -4.15 3.14 7.04
CA LEU A 142 -2.94 2.50 7.51
C LEU A 142 -2.53 3.11 8.84
N LEU A 143 -2.23 2.27 9.83
CA LEU A 143 -1.78 2.75 11.13
C LEU A 143 -0.28 3.04 11.16
N ASP A 144 0.16 3.84 12.14
CA ASP A 144 1.57 3.95 12.46
C ASP A 144 2.10 2.58 12.94
N VAL A 145 3.17 2.10 12.33
CA VAL A 145 3.76 0.80 12.64
C VAL A 145 5.05 0.99 13.41
N VAL A 146 5.23 0.26 14.51
CA VAL A 146 6.50 0.25 15.25
C VAL A 146 7.32 -0.98 14.83
N ASP A 147 8.48 -0.77 14.22
CA ASP A 147 9.45 -1.84 13.92
C ASP A 147 10.80 -1.50 14.58
N ARG A 148 11.31 -2.41 15.42
CA ARG A 148 12.58 -2.28 16.16
C ARG A 148 12.71 -0.96 16.95
N GLY A 149 11.60 -0.47 17.51
CA GLY A 149 11.57 0.76 18.30
C GLY A 149 11.52 2.05 17.47
N ILE A 150 11.41 1.96 16.15
CA ILE A 150 11.20 3.10 15.25
C ILE A 150 9.74 3.09 14.76
N THR A 151 9.07 4.22 14.87
CA THR A 151 7.70 4.40 14.33
C THR A 151 7.77 4.81 12.87
N TYR A 152 7.17 3.99 12.01
CA TYR A 152 7.00 4.21 10.59
C TYR A 152 5.58 4.68 10.34
N ARG A 153 5.47 5.92 9.86
CA ARG A 153 4.20 6.50 9.46
C ARG A 153 3.89 6.13 8.01
N PRO A 154 2.65 5.75 7.70
CA PRO A 154 2.26 5.67 6.30
C PRO A 154 2.48 7.03 5.63
N PRO A 155 2.74 7.06 4.31
CA PRO A 155 2.96 8.30 3.57
C PRO A 155 1.65 9.07 3.44
N TRP A 156 1.23 9.71 4.54
CA TRP A 156 0.15 10.67 4.55
C TRP A 156 0.54 11.84 3.63
N GLY A 157 -0.15 12.03 2.51
CA GLY A 157 -0.13 13.31 1.80
C GLY A 157 1.00 13.59 0.80
N ASN A 158 1.60 12.58 0.16
CA ASN A 158 2.30 12.84 -1.12
C ASN A 158 1.26 12.92 -2.26
N CYS A 159 0.69 14.11 -2.47
CA CYS A 159 -0.22 14.49 -3.56
C CYS A 159 -1.66 13.92 -3.52
N VAL A 160 -2.03 13.14 -2.49
CA VAL A 160 -3.41 12.65 -2.28
C VAL A 160 -4.00 13.31 -1.03
N SER A 161 -5.20 13.87 -1.17
CA SER A 161 -5.90 14.56 -0.08
C SER A 161 -6.52 13.54 0.87
N GLY A 162 -5.77 13.11 1.89
CA GLY A 162 -6.26 12.25 2.97
C GLY A 162 -5.39 11.04 3.29
N PRO A 163 -5.83 10.22 4.27
CA PRO A 163 -5.16 8.98 4.63
C PRO A 163 -5.13 7.99 3.46
N ILE A 164 -3.98 7.37 3.18
CA ILE A 164 -3.86 6.37 2.11
C ILE A 164 -4.51 5.06 2.57
N SER A 165 -5.38 4.50 1.73
CA SER A 165 -6.01 3.21 1.99
C SER A 165 -5.04 2.03 1.74
N PRO A 166 -5.25 0.87 2.39
CA PRO A 166 -4.48 -0.35 2.09
C PRO A 166 -4.49 -0.73 0.60
N MET A 167 -5.61 -0.49 -0.09
CA MET A 167 -5.73 -0.73 -1.54
C MET A 167 -4.84 0.20 -2.36
N GLU A 168 -4.85 1.49 -2.07
CA GLU A 168 -4.00 2.46 -2.78
C GLU A 168 -2.52 2.18 -2.53
N ALA A 169 -2.16 1.87 -1.28
CA ALA A 169 -0.81 1.46 -0.93
C ALA A 169 -0.37 0.17 -1.64
N ALA A 170 -1.24 -0.83 -1.70
CA ALA A 170 -0.98 -2.07 -2.44
C ALA A 170 -0.80 -1.80 -3.94
N ARG A 171 -1.64 -0.95 -4.53
CA ARG A 171 -1.56 -0.59 -5.96
C ARG A 171 -0.21 0.04 -6.31
N GLU A 172 0.22 1.04 -5.55
CA GLU A 172 1.49 1.73 -5.78
C GLU A 172 2.68 0.81 -5.55
N ALA A 173 2.64 -0.05 -4.54
CA ALA A 173 3.66 -1.07 -4.32
C ALA A 173 3.72 -2.08 -5.48
N LEU A 174 2.59 -2.56 -5.99
CA LEU A 174 2.55 -3.48 -7.12
C LEU A 174 3.22 -2.89 -8.36
N VAL A 175 3.10 -1.59 -8.61
CA VAL A 175 3.81 -0.92 -9.71
C VAL A 175 5.33 -1.10 -9.57
N PHE A 176 5.88 -0.81 -8.39
CA PHE A 176 7.31 -1.00 -8.11
C PHE A 176 7.75 -2.46 -8.26
N TYR A 177 6.99 -3.42 -7.71
CA TYR A 177 7.37 -4.83 -7.76
C TYR A 177 7.23 -5.47 -9.15
N ARG A 178 6.29 -4.99 -9.97
CA ARG A 178 6.19 -5.35 -11.39
C ARG A 178 7.41 -4.85 -12.16
N GLU A 179 7.76 -3.58 -11.98
CA GLU A 179 8.96 -2.99 -12.57
C GLU A 179 10.21 -3.77 -12.16
N TYR A 180 10.38 -4.04 -10.86
CA TYR A 180 11.50 -4.83 -10.34
C TYR A 180 11.60 -6.23 -10.96
N MET A 181 10.47 -6.92 -11.11
CA MET A 181 10.43 -8.24 -11.73
C MET A 181 10.77 -8.18 -13.21
N SER A 182 10.17 -7.28 -13.97
CA SER A 182 10.43 -7.12 -15.40
C SER A 182 11.90 -6.76 -15.66
N SER A 183 12.47 -5.81 -14.92
CA SER A 183 13.88 -5.45 -15.06
C SER A 183 14.82 -6.61 -14.70
N PHE A 184 14.45 -7.47 -13.75
CA PHE A 184 15.23 -8.67 -13.43
C PHE A 184 15.23 -9.68 -14.59
N GLU A 185 14.08 -9.87 -15.23
CA GLU A 185 13.96 -10.77 -16.38
C GLU A 185 14.77 -10.27 -17.57
N GLU A 186 14.69 -8.98 -17.87
CA GLU A 186 15.46 -8.34 -18.94
C GLU A 186 16.97 -8.46 -18.71
N TRP A 187 17.43 -8.24 -17.48
CA TRP A 187 18.86 -8.26 -17.15
C TRP A 187 19.46 -9.67 -17.13
N PHE A 188 18.74 -10.67 -16.60
CA PHE A 188 19.31 -11.99 -16.30
C PHE A 188 18.76 -13.15 -17.15
N THR A 189 17.72 -12.91 -17.95
CA THR A 189 17.11 -13.95 -18.81
C THR A 189 17.36 -13.70 -20.30
N THR A 190 17.90 -12.53 -20.66
CA THR A 190 18.41 -12.22 -22.01
C THR A 190 19.85 -12.70 -22.14
#